data_AF-D2VB56-F1
#
_entry.id   AF-D2VB56-F1
#
_cell.length_a   1.000
_cell.length_b   1.000
_cell.length_c   1.000
_cell.angle_alpha   90.00
_cell.angle_beta   90.00
_cell.angle_gamma   90.00
#
_symmetry.space_group_name_H-M   'P 1'
#
loop_
_entity.id
_entity.type
_entity.pdbx_description
1 polymer ?
#
loop_
_entity_poly.entity_id
_entity_poly.type
_entity_poly.pdbx_seq_one_letter_code
_entity_poly.pdbx_strand_id
1 'polypeptide(L)'
;MDLVIHYIELHYLYLSMWGQYGHVPFPIVLMVVLILIAVTSCITISLIYLTLSQENHNWWWRSIKFGGTSSIFVFGYSLYYYIMESGMSGTLQTTFFVGYNLVIAFAVFLMMSTVGFLSSLTFVKNIYSSIKCE
;
A
#
# COMPACT_ATOMS: atom_id res chain seq x y z
N MET A 1 15.46 1.60 -10.74
CA MET A 1 14.44 2.13 -11.67
C MET A 1 13.04 2.03 -11.06
N ASP A 2 12.77 1.01 -10.23
CA ASP A 2 11.46 0.75 -9.64
C ASP A 2 10.91 1.92 -8.80
N LEU A 3 11.74 2.56 -7.98
CA LEU A 3 11.31 3.73 -7.18
C LEU A 3 10.93 4.96 -8.03
N VAL A 4 11.60 5.15 -9.17
CA VAL A 4 11.33 6.28 -10.08
C VAL A 4 9.98 6.10 -10.75
N ILE A 5 9.63 4.86 -11.13
CA ILE A 5 8.34 4.52 -11.74
C ILE A 5 7.20 4.79 -10.75
N HIS A 6 7.34 4.32 -9.50
CA HIS A 6 6.33 4.55 -8.45
C HIS A 6 6.13 6.04 -8.16
N TYR A 7 7.22 6.83 -8.15
CA TYR A 7 7.14 8.28 -7.98
C TYR A 7 6.39 8.96 -9.13
N ILE A 8 6.69 8.58 -10.39
CA ILE A 8 6.05 9.14 -11.58
C ILE A 8 4.55 8.82 -11.59
N GLU A 9 4.14 7.59 -11.29
CA GLU A 9 2.73 7.20 -11.20
C GLU A 9 1.97 7.99 -10.12
N LEU A 10 2.56 8.12 -8.93
CA LEU A 10 1.99 8.91 -7.83
C LEU A 10 1.85 10.38 -8.21
N HIS A 11 2.84 10.95 -8.91
CA HIS A 11 2.81 12.33 -9.38
C HIS A 11 1.68 12.57 -10.40
N TYR A 12 1.53 11.69 -11.39
CA TYR A 12 0.43 11.77 -12.35
C TYR A 12 -0.94 11.60 -11.70
N LEU A 13 -1.07 10.69 -10.73
CA LEU A 13 -2.31 10.49 -9.99
C LEU A 13 -2.70 11.73 -9.20
N TYR A 14 -1.74 12.36 -8.53
CA TYR A 14 -1.99 13.59 -7.77
C TYR A 14 -2.30 14.80 -8.67
N LEU A 15 -1.57 14.96 -9.77
CA LEU A 15 -1.88 15.96 -10.80
C LEU A 15 -3.29 15.77 -11.35
N SER A 16 -3.72 14.52 -11.54
CA SER A 16 -5.07 14.21 -12.01
C SER A 16 -6.12 14.57 -10.96
N MET A 17 -5.90 14.19 -9.69
CA MET A 17 -6.87 14.42 -8.60
C MET A 17 -7.08 15.90 -8.27
N TRP A 18 -6.05 16.74 -8.43
CA TRP A 18 -6.04 18.15 -8.03
C TRP A 18 -5.92 19.13 -9.21
N GLY A 19 -5.79 18.64 -10.44
CA GLY A 19 -5.75 19.45 -11.66
C GLY A 19 -7.07 20.17 -11.94
N GLN A 20 -6.97 21.39 -12.45
CA GLN A 20 -8.10 22.34 -12.62
C GLN A 20 -9.21 21.92 -13.62
N TYR A 21 -9.17 20.72 -14.18
CA TYR A 21 -10.21 20.18 -15.06
C TYR A 21 -10.89 19.00 -14.36
N GLY A 22 -12.10 19.26 -13.88
CA GLY A 22 -12.79 18.48 -12.86
C GLY A 22 -13.07 17.01 -13.19
N HIS A 23 -13.24 16.28 -12.08
CA HIS A 23 -13.76 14.92 -11.96
C HIS A 23 -12.82 13.80 -12.41
N VAL A 24 -11.82 13.50 -11.58
CA VAL A 24 -11.31 12.12 -11.52
C VAL A 24 -12.44 11.26 -10.93
N PRO A 25 -12.96 10.25 -11.65
CA PRO A 25 -13.93 9.37 -11.06
C PRO A 25 -13.18 8.51 -10.03
N PHE A 26 -13.76 8.37 -8.84
CA PHE A 26 -13.40 7.43 -7.77
C PHE A 26 -12.87 6.03 -8.25
N PRO A 27 -13.30 5.45 -9.39
CA PRO A 27 -12.77 4.19 -9.92
C PRO A 27 -11.28 4.17 -10.27
N ILE A 28 -10.64 5.29 -10.63
CA ILE A 28 -9.20 5.28 -10.99
C ILE A 28 -8.34 5.02 -9.75
N VAL A 29 -8.67 5.65 -8.63
CA VAL A 29 -8.01 5.41 -7.34
C VAL A 29 -8.26 3.97 -6.89
N LEU A 30 -9.47 3.44 -7.11
CA LEU A 30 -9.82 2.06 -6.79
C LEU A 30 -9.02 1.04 -7.63
N MET A 31 -8.83 1.28 -8.93
CA MET A 31 -8.02 0.43 -9.80
C MET A 31 -6.55 0.37 -9.36
N VAL A 32 -5.96 1.51 -8.99
CA VAL A 32 -4.58 1.58 -8.48
C VAL A 32 -4.45 0.78 -7.17
N VAL A 33 -5.43 0.89 -6.28
CA VAL A 33 -5.46 0.09 -5.03
C VAL A 33 -5.54 -1.41 -5.31
N LEU A 34 -6.34 -1.85 -6.29
CA LEU A 34 -6.43 -3.27 -6.67
C LEU A 34 -5.10 -3.82 -7.22
N ILE A 35 -4.42 -3.05 -8.08
CA ILE A 35 -3.11 -3.44 -8.63
C ILE A 35 -2.06 -3.50 -7.52
N LEU A 36 -2.05 -2.53 -6.59
CA LEU A 36 -1.19 -2.56 -5.42
C LEU A 36 -1.43 -3.80 -4.56
N ILE A 37 -2.68 -4.19 -4.32
CA ILE A 37 -3.01 -5.43 -3.58
C ILE A 37 -2.47 -6.66 -4.30
N ALA A 38 -2.62 -6.73 -5.63
CA ALA A 38 -2.12 -7.86 -6.42
C ALA A 38 -0.59 -7.99 -6.35
N VAL A 39 0.14 -6.91 -6.60
CA VAL A 39 1.62 -6.90 -6.56
C VAL A 39 2.13 -7.26 -5.17
N THR A 40 1.49 -6.71 -4.14
CA THR A 40 1.94 -6.91 -2.76
C THR A 40 1.67 -8.32 -2.27
N SER A 41 0.53 -8.92 -2.67
CA SER A 41 0.25 -10.33 -2.44
C SER A 41 1.34 -11.24 -3.03
N CYS A 42 1.78 -10.97 -4.25
CA CYS A 42 2.83 -11.72 -4.94
C CYS A 42 4.17 -11.61 -4.18
N ILE A 43 4.55 -10.39 -3.79
CA ILE A 43 5.78 -10.14 -3.03
C ILE A 43 5.75 -10.84 -1.67
N THR A 44 4.61 -10.82 -0.95
CA THR A 44 4.50 -11.54 0.34
C THR A 44 4.73 -13.04 0.16
N ILE A 45 4.16 -13.67 -0.86
CA ILE A 45 4.34 -15.11 -1.12
C ILE A 45 5.83 -15.42 -1.36
N SER A 46 6.50 -14.62 -2.19
CA SER A 46 7.94 -14.76 -2.46
C SER A 46 8.81 -14.59 -1.21
N LEU A 47 8.49 -13.61 -0.35
CA LEU A 47 9.22 -13.37 0.90
C LEU A 47 9.08 -14.51 1.92
N ILE A 48 7.91 -15.14 1.98
CA ILE A 48 7.65 -16.27 2.87
C ILE A 48 8.43 -17.50 2.41
N TYR A 49 8.49 -17.75 1.10
CA TYR A 49 9.30 -18.83 0.54
C TYR A 49 10.78 -18.69 0.94
N LEU A 50 11.33 -17.48 0.82
CA LEU A 50 12.71 -17.19 1.23
C LEU A 50 12.90 -17.30 2.75
N THR A 51 11.90 -16.92 3.54
CA THR A 51 11.97 -16.98 5.01
C THR A 51 11.89 -18.43 5.53
N LEU A 52 11.07 -19.28 4.91
CA LEU A 52 11.05 -20.73 5.20
C LEU A 52 12.40 -21.38 4.90
N SER A 53 13.03 -20.99 3.78
CA SER A 53 14.34 -21.50 3.38
C SER A 53 15.47 -21.13 4.36
N GLN A 54 15.26 -20.11 5.20
CA GLN A 54 16.23 -19.65 6.19
C GLN A 54 15.89 -20.03 7.64
N GLU A 55 14.96 -20.97 7.86
CA GLU A 55 14.63 -21.55 9.19
C GLU A 55 14.25 -20.51 10.27
N ASN A 56 13.86 -19.29 9.84
CA ASN A 56 13.61 -18.16 10.74
C ASN A 56 12.09 -17.93 10.90
N HIS A 57 11.54 -18.37 12.02
CA HIS A 57 10.08 -18.36 12.30
C HIS A 57 9.46 -16.97 12.59
N ASN A 58 10.22 -15.87 12.49
CA ASN A 58 9.72 -14.50 12.71
C ASN A 58 9.07 -13.86 11.45
N TRP A 59 8.43 -14.66 10.59
CA TRP A 59 7.84 -14.25 9.32
C TRP A 59 6.71 -13.20 9.45
N TRP A 60 6.04 -13.17 10.61
CA TRP A 60 4.74 -12.52 10.79
C TRP A 60 4.87 -11.00 10.84
N TRP A 61 5.82 -10.54 11.64
CA TRP A 61 6.12 -9.12 11.84
C TRP A 61 6.81 -8.47 10.63
N ARG A 62 7.49 -9.27 9.79
CA ARG A 62 8.14 -8.75 8.57
C ARG A 62 7.11 -8.49 7.46
N SER A 63 6.16 -9.40 7.24
CA SER A 63 5.12 -9.21 6.21
C SER A 63 4.24 -7.98 6.49
N ILE A 64 3.90 -7.73 7.76
CA ILE A 64 3.12 -6.55 8.15
C ILE A 64 3.91 -5.25 7.93
N LYS A 65 5.20 -5.22 8.26
CA LYS A 65 6.03 -4.03 8.07
C LYS A 65 6.24 -3.70 6.59
N PHE A 66 6.47 -4.69 5.73
CA PHE A 66 6.63 -4.48 4.29
C PHE A 66 5.31 -4.12 3.59
N GLY A 67 4.17 -4.66 4.04
CA GLY A 67 2.84 -4.25 3.56
C GLY A 67 2.48 -2.82 3.98
N GLY A 68 2.99 -2.35 5.11
CA GLY A 68 2.68 -1.02 5.64
C GLY A 68 3.50 0.13 5.03
N THR A 69 4.70 -0.13 4.51
CA THR A 69 5.60 0.93 4.03
C THR A 69 5.07 1.62 2.77
N SER A 70 4.31 0.92 1.92
CA SER A 70 3.71 1.50 0.71
C SER A 70 2.68 2.58 1.04
N SER A 71 1.79 2.36 2.01
CA SER A 71 0.77 3.36 2.38
C SER A 71 1.38 4.56 3.11
N ILE A 72 2.46 4.35 3.88
CA ILE A 72 3.23 5.43 4.50
C ILE A 72 3.88 6.32 3.42
N PHE A 73 4.35 5.72 2.32
CA PHE A 73 4.88 6.44 1.17
C PHE A 73 3.82 7.32 0.49
N VAL A 74 2.62 6.78 0.26
CA VAL A 74 1.49 7.53 -0.32
C VAL A 74 1.08 8.69 0.59
N PHE A 75 1.03 8.46 1.91
CA PHE A 75 0.72 9.52 2.88
C PHE A 75 1.80 10.60 2.91
N GLY A 76 3.09 10.23 2.91
CA GLY A 76 4.18 11.20 2.84
C GLY A 76 4.15 12.05 1.56
N TYR A 77 3.83 11.44 0.42
CA TYR A 77 3.67 12.14 -0.85
C TYR A 77 2.51 13.13 -0.84
N SER A 78 1.36 12.75 -0.25
CA SER A 78 0.20 13.64 -0.09
C SER A 78 0.54 14.92 0.68
N LEU A 79 1.38 14.79 1.70
CA LEU A 79 1.81 15.90 2.55
C LEU A 79 2.80 16.82 1.82
N TYR A 80 3.72 16.22 1.02
CA TYR A 80 4.65 16.96 0.17
C TYR A 80 3.91 17.78 -0.89
N TYR A 81 2.95 17.17 -1.60
CA TYR A 81 2.11 17.85 -2.59
C TYR A 81 1.31 18.99 -1.95
N TYR A 82 0.81 18.77 -0.73
CA TYR A 82 0.08 19.78 0.03
C TYR A 82 0.92 21.05 0.27
N ILE A 83 2.18 20.87 0.67
CA ILE A 83 3.08 21.97 1.05
C ILE A 83 3.66 22.69 -0.18
N MET A 84 4.00 21.97 -1.25
CA MET A 84 4.73 22.51 -2.40
C MET A 84 3.83 23.10 -3.49
N GLU A 85 2.67 22.49 -3.76
CA GLU A 85 1.86 22.82 -4.95
C GLU A 85 0.50 23.43 -4.64
N SER A 86 -0.06 23.23 -3.43
CA SER A 86 -1.49 23.45 -3.25
C SER A 86 -1.92 24.91 -3.29
N GLY A 87 -1.08 25.87 -2.88
CA GLY A 87 -1.43 27.30 -2.80
C GLY A 87 -2.70 27.63 -1.98
N MET A 88 -3.32 26.63 -1.35
CA MET A 88 -4.60 26.67 -0.66
C MET A 88 -4.40 27.23 0.74
N SER A 89 -4.81 28.48 0.93
CA SER A 89 -4.70 29.20 2.19
C SER A 89 -6.00 29.06 2.99
N GLY A 90 -5.99 28.20 4.00
CA GLY A 90 -7.11 28.05 4.93
C GLY A 90 -6.97 26.82 5.83
N THR A 91 -6.87 27.04 7.15
CA THR A 91 -6.69 25.97 8.17
C THR A 91 -7.77 24.87 8.13
N LEU A 92 -9.00 25.24 7.78
CA LEU A 92 -10.08 24.27 7.59
C LEU A 92 -9.85 23.42 6.33
N GLN A 93 -9.46 24.05 5.23
CA GLN A 93 -9.20 23.38 3.96
C GLN A 93 -8.01 22.42 4.05
N THR A 94 -6.96 22.81 4.80
CA THR A 94 -5.80 21.97 5.08
C THR A 94 -6.21 20.71 5.85
N THR A 95 -7.06 20.86 6.87
CA THR A 95 -7.45 19.79 7.78
C THR A 95 -8.34 18.77 7.06
N PHE A 96 -9.29 19.21 6.24
CA PHE A 96 -10.12 18.30 5.44
C PHE A 96 -9.30 17.51 4.41
N PHE A 97 -8.34 18.17 3.74
CA PHE A 97 -7.43 17.51 2.81
C PHE A 97 -6.58 16.44 3.51
N VAL A 98 -5.89 16.81 4.59
CA VAL A 98 -5.01 15.90 5.31
C VAL A 98 -5.82 14.76 5.93
N GLY A 99 -6.99 15.06 6.51
CA GLY A 99 -7.88 14.06 7.09
C GLY A 99 -8.36 13.03 6.07
N TYR A 100 -8.79 13.48 4.88
CA TYR A 100 -9.24 12.58 3.82
C TYR A 100 -8.11 11.65 3.33
N ASN A 101 -6.94 12.20 3.06
CA ASN A 101 -5.77 11.42 2.64
C ASN A 101 -5.26 10.47 3.74
N LEU A 102 -5.35 10.87 5.01
CA LEU A 102 -4.99 10.03 6.16
C LEU A 102 -5.91 8.82 6.29
N VAL A 103 -7.22 9.01 6.18
CA VAL A 103 -8.21 7.92 6.27
C VAL A 103 -8.01 6.92 5.12
N ILE A 104 -7.77 7.40 3.90
CA ILE A 104 -7.49 6.54 2.74
C ILE A 104 -6.20 5.75 2.95
N ALA A 105 -5.11 6.42 3.34
CA ALA A 105 -3.83 5.75 3.58
C ALA A 105 -3.94 4.70 4.70
N PHE A 106 -4.71 4.98 5.74
CA PHE A 106 -4.96 4.05 6.84
C PHE A 106 -5.82 2.85 6.42
N ALA A 107 -6.86 3.07 5.61
CA ALA A 107 -7.67 1.98 5.06
C ALA A 107 -6.84 1.06 4.16
N VAL A 108 -5.99 1.63 3.30
CA VAL A 108 -5.08 0.86 2.43
C VAL A 108 -4.05 0.09 3.26
N PHE A 109 -3.47 0.72 4.30
CA PHE A 109 -2.55 0.06 5.24
C PHE A 109 -3.18 -1.21 5.86
N LEU A 110 -4.41 -1.09 6.37
CA LEU A 110 -5.12 -2.19 7.01
C LEU A 110 -5.48 -3.30 6.02
N MET A 111 -5.99 -2.95 4.83
CA MET A 111 -6.33 -3.93 3.79
C MET A 111 -5.08 -4.69 3.32
N MET A 112 -4.00 -3.98 3.00
CA MET A 112 -2.76 -4.57 2.50
C MET A 112 -2.09 -5.46 3.56
N SER A 113 -2.08 -5.02 4.82
CA SER A 113 -1.56 -5.82 5.95
C SER A 113 -2.39 -7.09 6.17
N THR A 114 -3.72 -7.00 6.07
CA THR A 114 -4.63 -8.14 6.29
C THR A 114 -4.50 -9.19 5.19
N VAL A 115 -4.49 -8.78 3.91
CA VAL A 115 -4.36 -9.69 2.77
C VAL A 115 -3.00 -10.39 2.74
N GLY A 116 -1.91 -9.63 2.93
CA GLY A 116 -0.56 -10.20 3.01
C GLY A 116 -0.42 -11.19 4.17
N PHE A 117 -1.09 -10.91 5.29
CA PHE A 117 -1.09 -11.79 6.45
C PHE A 117 -1.90 -13.09 6.24
N LEU A 118 -3.12 -13.00 5.69
CA LEU A 118 -3.97 -14.16 5.37
C LEU A 118 -3.34 -15.08 4.32
N SER A 119 -2.73 -14.51 3.28
CA SER A 119 -2.01 -15.29 2.26
C SER A 119 -0.87 -16.08 2.88
N SER A 120 -0.15 -15.48 3.83
CA SER A 120 0.95 -16.14 4.54
C SER A 120 0.48 -17.31 5.41
N LEU A 121 -0.58 -17.10 6.20
CA LEU A 121 -1.13 -18.16 7.04
C LEU A 121 -1.61 -19.37 6.25
N THR A 122 -2.26 -19.14 5.12
CA THR A 122 -2.79 -20.22 4.26
C THR A 122 -1.65 -21.06 3.67
N PHE A 123 -0.57 -20.40 3.21
CA PHE A 123 0.59 -21.09 2.68
C PHE A 123 1.30 -21.95 3.73
N VAL A 124 1.53 -21.40 4.94
CA VAL A 124 2.14 -22.14 6.05
C VAL A 124 1.28 -23.35 6.43
N LYS A 125 -0.05 -23.18 6.55
CA LYS A 125 -0.97 -24.28 6.82
C LYS A 125 -0.89 -25.40 5.78
N ASN A 126 -0.77 -25.06 4.49
CA ASN A 126 -0.63 -26.06 3.43
C ASN A 126 0.66 -26.89 3.59
N ILE A 127 1.79 -26.26 3.87
CA ILE A 127 3.07 -26.97 4.07
C ILE A 127 3.00 -27.92 5.27
N TYR A 128 2.50 -27.45 6.41
CA TYR A 128 2.39 -28.30 7.61
C TYR A 128 1.37 -29.44 7.43
N SER A 129 0.33 -29.26 6.61
CA SER A 129 -0.62 -30.33 6.31
C SER A 129 -0.01 -31.40 5.40
N SER A 130 0.82 -31.03 4.42
CA SER A 130 1.49 -32.00 3.54
C SER A 130 2.49 -32.87 4.28
N ILE A 131 3.26 -32.31 5.21
CA ILE A 131 4.26 -33.05 6.01
C ILE A 131 3.61 -34.09 6.95
N LYS A 132 2.34 -33.89 7.32
CA LYS A 132 1.62 -34.77 8.27
C LYS A 132 0.88 -35.92 7.58
N CYS A 133 0.82 -35.91 6.25
CA CYS A 133 0.23 -36.97 5.45
C CYS A 133 1.27 -38.01 4.97
N GLU A 134 2.56 -37.75 5.18
CA GLU A 134 3.65 -38.74 5.17
C GLU A 134 3.89 -39.28 6.59
#